data_AF-X1LQA8-F1
#
_entry.id   AF-X1LQA8-F1
#
_cell.length_a   1.000
_cell.length_b   1.000
_cell.length_c   1.000
_cell.angle_alpha   90.00
_cell.angle_beta   90.00
_cell.angle_gamma   90.00
#
_symmetry.space_group_name_H-M   'P 1'
#
loop_
_entity.id
_entity.type
_entity.pdbx_description
1 polymer ?
#
loop_
_entity_poly.entity_id
_entity_poly.type
_entity_poly.pdbx_seq_one_letter_code
_entity_poly.pdbx_strand_id
1 'polypeptide(L)' 'MITRYLREATRRAKYKILEDGTYYGWIEELPGVWAAANNLEECRDELESV' A
#
# COMPACT_ATOMS: atom_id res chain seq x y z
N MET A 1 13.85 -7.33 13.41
CA MET A 1 14.58 -6.41 12.50
C MET A 1 14.05 -6.44 11.05
N ILE A 2 12.77 -6.77 10.81
CA ILE A 2 12.09 -6.68 9.50
C ILE A 2 10.93 -5.67 9.53
N THR A 3 10.32 -5.47 10.70
CA THR A 3 9.20 -4.54 10.94
C THR A 3 9.53 -3.07 10.72
N ARG A 4 10.80 -2.67 10.86
CA ARG A 4 11.17 -1.25 10.63
C ARG A 4 11.21 -0.91 9.15
N TYR A 5 11.70 -1.83 8.32
CA TYR A 5 11.74 -1.67 6.88
C TYR A 5 10.32 -1.66 6.31
N LEU A 6 9.49 -2.60 6.76
CA LEU A 6 8.07 -2.63 6.39
C LEU A 6 7.35 -1.35 6.84
N ARG A 7 7.54 -0.89 8.08
CA ARG A 7 6.96 0.39 8.56
C ARG A 7 7.42 1.61 7.80
N GLU A 8 8.67 1.67 7.37
CA GLU A 8 9.17 2.77 6.55
C GLU A 8 8.59 2.70 5.14
N ALA A 9 8.46 1.49 4.59
CA ALA A 9 7.85 1.24 3.29
C ALA A 9 6.35 1.60 3.29
N THR A 10 5.57 1.22 4.30
CA THR A 10 4.15 1.63 4.44
C THR A 10 3.99 3.14 4.54
N ARG A 11 4.92 3.85 5.22
CA ARG A 11 4.90 5.33 5.27
C ARG A 11 5.18 5.98 3.92
N ARG A 12 5.91 5.29 3.05
CA ARG A 12 6.23 5.73 1.68
C ARG A 12 5.26 5.17 0.65
N ALA A 13 4.26 4.40 1.06
CA ALA A 13 3.24 3.87 0.18
C ALA A 13 2.51 5.03 -0.51
N LYS A 14 2.43 4.95 -1.84
CA LYS A 14 1.69 5.90 -2.66
C LYS A 14 0.33 5.33 -2.96
N TYR A 15 -0.67 6.21 -2.93
CA TYR A 15 -2.05 5.86 -3.21
C TYR A 15 -2.51 6.62 -4.45
N LYS A 16 -3.26 5.94 -5.31
CA LYS A 16 -3.90 6.51 -6.48
C LYS A 16 -5.33 6.00 -6.53
N ILE A 17 -6.26 6.91 -6.77
CA ILE A 17 -7.66 6.54 -7.01
C ILE A 17 -7.78 6.21 -8.49
N LEU A 18 -8.29 5.02 -8.78
CA LEU A 18 -8.61 4.55 -10.12
C LEU A 18 -9.95 5.16 -10.58
N GLU A 19 -10.20 5.16 -11.89
CA GLU A 19 -11.45 5.67 -12.47
C GLU A 19 -12.68 4.90 -11.95
N ASP A 20 -12.47 3.66 -11.52
CA ASP A 20 -13.47 2.75 -10.95
C ASP A 20 -13.87 3.10 -9.51
N GLY A 21 -13.19 4.09 -8.89
CA GLY A 21 -13.38 4.48 -7.48
C GLY A 21 -12.53 3.68 -6.48
N THR A 22 -11.74 2.73 -6.94
CA THR A 22 -10.85 1.90 -6.11
C THR A 22 -9.56 2.65 -5.76
N TYR A 23 -9.09 2.47 -4.52
CA TYR A 23 -7.80 2.94 -4.04
C TYR A 23 -6.72 1.91 -4.37
N TYR A 24 -5.76 2.30 -5.20
CA TYR A 24 -4.58 1.52 -5.54
C TYR A 24 -3.37 2.05 -4.79
N GLY A 25 -2.82 1.25 -3.89
CA GLY A 25 -1.65 1.53 -3.09
C GLY A 25 -0.44 0.74 -3.60
N TRP A 26 0.72 1.37 -3.75
CA TRP A 26 1.96 0.66 -4.08
C TRP A 26 3.18 1.33 -3.45
N ILE A 27 4.25 0.55 -3.31
CA ILE A 27 5.53 1.04 -2.74
C ILE A 27 6.56 1.08 -3.87
N GLU A 28 7.02 2.27 -4.25
CA GLU A 28 8.02 2.43 -5.34
C GLU A 28 9.35 1.71 -5.04
N GLU A 29 9.74 1.63 -3.77
CA GLU A 29 10.99 0.98 -3.34
C GLU A 29 10.91 -0.55 -3.33
N LEU A 30 9.70 -1.14 -3.38
CA LEU A 30 9.47 -2.58 -3.34
C LEU A 30 8.65 -3.02 -4.56
N PRO A 31 9.31 -3.24 -5.71
CA PRO A 31 8.62 -3.73 -6.90
C PRO A 31 8.04 -5.12 -6.63
N GLY A 32 6.72 -5.18 -6.47
CA GLY A 32 5.98 -6.40 -6.11
C GLY A 32 4.99 -6.20 -4.95
N VAL A 33 5.15 -5.14 -4.15
CA VAL A 33 4.24 -4.82 -3.04
C VAL A 33 3.25 -3.75 -3.47
N TRP A 34 2.01 -4.17 -3.69
CA TRP A 34 0.88 -3.33 -4.05
C TRP A 34 -0.41 -3.92 -3.46
N ALA A 35 -1.40 -3.05 -3.22
CA ALA A 35 -2.73 -3.42 -2.77
C ALA A 35 -3.78 -2.58 -3.47
N ALA A 36 -4.97 -3.12 -3.68
CA ALA A 36 -6.10 -2.40 -4.24
C ALA A 36 -7.34 -2.67 -3.39
N ALA A 37 -8.01 -1.63 -2.93
CA ALA A 37 -9.21 -1.76 -2.12
C ALA A 37 -10.20 -0.64 -2.39
N ASN A 38 -11.46 -0.83 -2.03
CA ASN A 38 -12.50 0.18 -2.27
C ASN A 38 -12.42 1.35 -1.28
N ASN A 39 -11.60 1.23 -0.24
CA ASN A 39 -11.38 2.26 0.76
C ASN A 39 -9.88 2.38 1.12
N LEU A 40 -9.50 3.53 1.69
CA LEU A 40 -8.11 3.82 2.03
C LEU A 40 -7.59 2.95 3.20
N GLU A 41 -8.45 2.60 4.16
CA GLU A 41 -8.08 1.81 5.34
C GLU A 41 -7.74 0.36 4.96
N GLU A 42 -8.62 -0.33 4.23
CA GLU A 42 -8.37 -1.66 3.66
C GLU A 42 -7.13 -1.64 2.78
N CYS A 43 -6.96 -0.62 1.93
CA CYS A 43 -5.78 -0.54 1.07
C CYS A 43 -4.49 -0.52 1.92
N ARG A 44 -4.52 0.17 3.06
CA ARG A 44 -3.40 0.28 3.99
C ARG A 44 -3.20 -0.99 4.82
N ASP A 45 -4.28 -1.60 5.31
CA ASP A 45 -4.23 -2.86 6.06
C ASP A 45 -3.70 -4.01 5.20
N GLU A 46 -4.17 -4.11 3.95
CA GLU A 46 -3.65 -5.06 2.96
C GLU A 46 -2.16 -4.82 2.73
N LEU A 47 -1.74 -3.56 2.54
CA LEU A 47 -0.32 -3.17 2.40
C LEU A 47 0.54 -3.48 3.63
N GLU A 48 -0.02 -3.45 4.83
CA GLU A 48 0.68 -3.83 6.08
C GLU A 48 0.73 -5.35 6.28
N SER A 49 -0.15 -6.11 5.61
CA SER A 49 -0.23 -7.58 5.70
C SER A 49 0.65 -8.33 4.68
N VAL A 50 1.19 -7.65 3.66
CA VAL A 50 2.10 -8.23 2.63
C VAL A 50 3.54 -8.30 3.15
#